data_AF-A0A9E3DEP2-F1
#
_entry.id   AF-A0A9E3DEP2-F1
#
_cell.length_a   1.000
_cell.length_b   1.000
_cell.length_c   1.000
_cell.angle_alpha   90.00
_cell.angle_beta   90.00
_cell.angle_gamma   90.00
#
_symmetry.space_group_name_H-M   'P 1'
#
loop_
_entity.id
_entity.type
_entity.pdbx_description
1 polymer ?
#
loop_
_entity_poly.entity_id
_entity_poly.type
_entity_poly.pdbx_seq_one_letter_code
_entity_poly.pdbx_strand_id
1 'polypeptide(L)'
;MEAKLAELVEKLQKAHGEALVSVILYGSAAGGENHDQFSDLNVLCVLNRVRPEELQNAEPVFKWWRERGNPAPLLMSEQEVVTSTDCFPIEFHDMQERRRVLAGKDVVAALSIDRSFYRAQVEQELRAKLLRLRQKAAGLLNDGNALLRLMADSVSSFLVLARHAMLLSGANVEWKKRSVARALESIGAD
;
A
#
# COMPACT_ATOMS: atom_id res chain seq x y z
N MET A 1 -7.04 18.04 -1.31
CA MET A 1 -6.80 16.68 -1.82
C MET A 1 -7.53 16.45 -3.15
N GLU A 2 -8.86 16.56 -3.17
CA GLU A 2 -9.69 16.27 -4.35
C GLU A 2 -9.26 16.96 -5.66
N ALA A 3 -9.02 18.27 -5.64
CA ALA A 3 -8.58 19.00 -6.83
C ALA A 3 -7.27 18.45 -7.44
N LYS A 4 -6.33 17.99 -6.60
CA LYS A 4 -5.08 17.37 -7.06
C LYS A 4 -5.32 16.02 -7.73
N LEU A 5 -6.23 15.21 -7.17
CA LEU A 5 -6.60 13.90 -7.72
C LEU A 5 -7.36 14.04 -9.03
N ALA A 6 -8.28 15.01 -9.12
CA ALA A 6 -8.97 15.34 -10.37
C ALA A 6 -7.99 15.78 -11.46
N GLU A 7 -7.02 16.65 -11.13
CA GLU A 7 -5.98 17.08 -12.08
C GLU A 7 -5.09 15.90 -12.53
N LEU A 8 -4.74 14.97 -11.62
CA LEU A 8 -4.01 13.75 -11.96
C LEU A 8 -4.80 12.89 -12.96
N VAL A 9 -6.08 12.65 -12.68
CA VAL A 9 -6.96 11.87 -13.58
C VAL A 9 -7.03 12.51 -14.96
N GLU A 10 -7.24 13.83 -15.04
CA GLU A 10 -7.32 14.54 -16.32
C GLU A 10 -6.01 14.40 -17.12
N LYS A 11 -4.85 14.51 -16.46
CA LYS A 11 -3.55 14.35 -17.12
C LYS A 11 -3.34 12.91 -17.61
N LEU A 12 -3.72 11.90 -16.83
CA LEU A 12 -3.63 10.49 -17.24
C LEU A 12 -4.57 10.18 -18.41
N GLN A 13 -5.80 10.73 -18.40
CA GLN A 13 -6.74 10.59 -19.50
C GLN A 13 -6.20 11.22 -20.79
N LYS A 14 -5.59 12.41 -20.70
CA LYS A 14 -4.94 13.05 -21.86
C LYS A 14 -3.73 12.26 -22.37
N ALA A 15 -2.95 11.65 -21.47
CA ALA A 15 -1.75 10.91 -21.84
C ALA A 15 -2.04 9.53 -22.48
N HIS A 16 -3.10 8.85 -22.04
CA HIS A 16 -3.35 7.45 -22.42
C HIS A 16 -4.65 7.23 -23.21
N GLY A 17 -5.58 8.18 -23.22
CA GLY A 17 -6.85 8.07 -23.95
C GLY A 17 -7.59 6.77 -23.62
N GLU A 18 -7.97 6.03 -24.66
CA GLU A 18 -8.66 4.74 -24.54
C GLU A 18 -7.83 3.62 -23.90
N ALA A 19 -6.49 3.79 -23.82
CA ALA A 19 -5.66 2.82 -23.13
C ALA A 19 -5.80 2.89 -21.60
N LEU A 20 -6.34 3.99 -21.05
CA LEU A 20 -6.58 4.14 -19.62
C LEU A 20 -7.80 3.33 -19.18
N VAL A 21 -7.56 2.31 -18.36
CA VAL A 21 -8.59 1.38 -17.88
C VAL A 21 -9.15 1.81 -16.53
N SER A 22 -8.28 2.23 -15.62
CA SER A 22 -8.69 2.63 -14.26
C SER A 22 -7.66 3.55 -13.60
N VAL A 23 -8.14 4.42 -12.72
CA VAL A 23 -7.31 5.18 -11.78
C VAL A 23 -7.93 5.00 -10.39
N ILE A 24 -7.17 4.43 -9.46
CA ILE A 24 -7.66 4.04 -8.13
C ILE A 24 -6.75 4.65 -7.07
N LEU A 25 -7.33 5.44 -6.16
CA LEU A 25 -6.66 5.83 -4.91
C LEU A 25 -6.75 4.67 -3.93
N TYR A 26 -5.67 4.32 -3.25
CA TYR A 26 -5.69 3.26 -2.24
C TYR A 26 -4.90 3.61 -0.98
N GLY A 27 -5.08 2.80 0.06
CA GLY A 27 -4.36 2.93 1.32
C GLY A 27 -4.94 4.00 2.25
N SER A 28 -4.08 4.68 3.02
CA SER A 28 -4.50 5.54 4.13
C SER A 28 -5.44 6.67 3.73
N ALA A 29 -5.17 7.31 2.60
CA ALA A 29 -5.98 8.43 2.08
C ALA A 29 -7.33 7.97 1.48
N ALA A 30 -7.50 6.69 1.16
CA ALA A 30 -8.73 6.19 0.53
C ALA A 30 -9.87 5.96 1.52
N GLY A 31 -9.59 5.61 2.78
CA GLY A 31 -10.64 5.27 3.74
C GLY A 31 -11.08 6.42 4.64
N GLY A 32 -11.21 7.64 4.11
CA GLY A 32 -12.00 8.73 4.71
C GLY A 32 -11.47 9.42 5.98
N GLU A 33 -10.34 8.97 6.54
CA GLU A 33 -9.74 9.63 7.71
C GLU A 33 -8.73 10.68 7.26
N ASN A 34 -9.20 11.93 7.17
CA ASN A 34 -8.39 13.10 6.87
C ASN A 34 -7.32 13.35 7.95
N HIS A 35 -6.19 12.65 7.86
CA HIS A 35 -4.91 13.21 8.32
C HIS A 35 -4.37 14.08 7.19
N ASP A 36 -5.01 15.24 7.00
CA ASP A 36 -4.86 16.15 5.86
C ASP A 36 -3.43 16.70 5.63
N GLN A 37 -2.48 16.39 6.51
CA GLN A 37 -1.10 16.90 6.40
C GLN A 37 -0.01 15.86 6.10
N PHE A 38 -0.24 14.54 6.22
CA PHE A 38 0.87 13.56 6.18
C PHE A 38 0.60 12.21 5.49
N SER A 39 -0.52 12.04 4.78
CA SER A 39 -0.79 10.77 4.09
C SER A 39 -0.30 10.80 2.65
N ASP A 40 0.58 9.86 2.29
CA ASP A 40 0.97 9.61 0.91
C ASP A 40 -0.26 9.26 0.06
N LEU A 41 -0.42 9.94 -1.08
CA LEU A 41 -1.48 9.66 -2.04
C LEU A 41 -1.04 8.53 -2.98
N ASN A 42 -1.30 7.30 -2.57
CA ASN A 42 -0.99 6.11 -3.35
C ASN A 42 -2.06 5.88 -4.43
N VAL A 43 -1.62 5.87 -5.70
CA VAL A 43 -2.51 5.73 -6.86
C VAL A 43 -2.08 4.53 -7.69
N LEU A 44 -3.04 3.69 -8.04
CA LEU A 44 -2.90 2.64 -9.04
C LEU A 44 -3.46 3.17 -10.37
N CYS A 45 -2.62 3.24 -11.39
CA CYS A 45 -2.96 3.57 -12.76
C CYS A 45 -2.94 2.27 -13.57
N VAL A 46 -4.08 1.92 -14.15
CA VAL A 46 -4.24 0.67 -14.90
C VAL A 46 -4.46 0.99 -16.36
N LEU A 47 -3.64 0.39 -17.22
CA LEU A 47 -3.75 0.49 -18.67
C LEU A 47 -4.19 -0.86 -19.25
N ASN A 48 -4.65 -0.86 -20.51
CA ASN A 48 -4.93 -2.13 -21.20
C ASN A 48 -3.65 -2.94 -21.48
N ARG A 49 -2.49 -2.26 -21.56
CA ARG A 49 -1.15 -2.82 -21.76
C ARG A 49 -0.11 -1.79 -21.30
N VAL A 50 1.10 -2.25 -20.96
CA VAL A 50 2.23 -1.37 -20.63
C VAL A 50 3.40 -1.70 -21.55
N ARG A 51 3.77 -0.77 -22.44
CA ARG A 51 4.93 -0.87 -23.34
C ARG A 51 5.78 0.41 -23.21
N PRO A 52 6.94 0.50 -23.87
CA PRO A 52 7.76 1.70 -23.81
C PRO A 52 7.04 3.00 -24.18
N GLU A 53 6.09 2.94 -25.14
CA GLU A 53 5.27 4.09 -25.52
C GLU A 53 4.37 4.58 -24.37
N GLU A 54 3.65 3.67 -23.70
CA GLU A 54 2.84 4.04 -22.55
C GLU A 54 3.70 4.56 -21.38
N LEU A 55 4.90 4.01 -21.17
CA LEU A 55 5.84 4.53 -20.17
C LEU A 55 6.30 5.96 -20.50
N GLN A 56 6.62 6.23 -21.76
CA GLN A 56 7.01 7.56 -22.23
C GLN A 56 5.86 8.57 -22.08
N ASN A 57 4.62 8.16 -22.35
CA ASN A 57 3.45 9.00 -22.18
C ASN A 57 3.14 9.28 -20.69
N ALA A 58 3.44 8.32 -19.79
CA ALA A 58 3.25 8.48 -18.35
C ALA A 58 4.29 9.39 -17.70
N GLU A 59 5.52 9.44 -18.21
CA GLU A 59 6.66 10.13 -17.59
C GLU A 59 6.36 11.60 -17.22
N PRO A 60 5.82 12.47 -18.11
CA PRO A 60 5.55 13.86 -17.75
C PRO A 60 4.54 13.99 -16.61
N VAL A 61 3.53 13.11 -16.59
CA VAL A 61 2.50 13.09 -15.55
C VAL A 61 3.08 12.63 -14.22
N PHE A 62 3.89 11.58 -14.23
CA PHE A 62 4.49 10.99 -13.02
C PHE A 62 5.54 11.93 -12.42
N LYS A 63 6.31 12.64 -13.27
CA LYS A 63 7.22 13.70 -12.84
C LYS A 63 6.46 14.83 -12.17
N TRP A 64 5.44 15.38 -12.83
CA TRP A 64 4.58 16.44 -12.29
C TRP A 64 3.95 16.06 -10.93
N TRP A 65 3.55 14.80 -10.78
CA TRP A 65 2.95 14.28 -9.54
C TRP A 65 3.96 14.17 -8.39
N ARG A 66 5.17 13.69 -8.68
CA ARG A 66 6.29 13.61 -7.71
C ARG A 66 6.79 14.97 -7.27
N GLU A 67 6.88 15.93 -8.19
CA GLU A 67 7.26 17.32 -7.87
C GLU A 67 6.28 17.98 -6.88
N ARG A 68 5.09 17.40 -6.68
CA ARG A 68 4.09 17.81 -5.69
C ARG A 68 4.17 17.03 -4.37
N GLY A 69 5.23 16.24 -4.18
CA GLY A 69 5.51 15.51 -2.95
C GLY A 69 4.79 14.17 -2.81
N ASN A 70 4.21 13.63 -3.89
CA ASN A 70 3.51 12.35 -3.86
C ASN A 70 4.38 11.21 -4.42
N PRO A 71 4.19 9.95 -3.98
CA PRO A 71 4.80 8.81 -4.63
C PRO A 71 4.32 8.68 -6.07
N ALA A 72 5.19 8.17 -6.97
CA ALA A 72 4.77 7.87 -8.33
C ALA A 72 3.59 6.88 -8.33
N PRO A 73 2.59 7.05 -9.21
CA PRO A 73 1.53 6.06 -9.32
C PRO A 73 2.10 4.68 -9.68
N LEU A 74 1.55 3.63 -9.09
CA LEU A 74 1.80 2.26 -9.50
C LEU A 74 1.15 2.08 -10.87
N LEU A 75 1.95 1.75 -11.89
CA LEU A 75 1.48 1.54 -13.25
C LEU A 75 1.46 0.04 -13.55
N MET A 76 0.29 -0.48 -13.94
CA MET A 76 0.11 -1.88 -14.29
C MET A 76 -0.81 -2.01 -15.50
N SER A 77 -0.64 -3.08 -16.27
CA SER A 77 -1.68 -3.52 -17.20
C SER A 77 -2.81 -4.22 -16.45
N GLU A 78 -4.01 -4.26 -17.04
CA GLU A 78 -5.13 -5.01 -16.49
C GLU A 78 -4.78 -6.50 -16.26
N GLN A 79 -4.01 -7.09 -17.18
CA GLN A 79 -3.55 -8.46 -17.04
C GLN A 79 -2.63 -8.62 -15.83
N GLU A 80 -1.66 -7.73 -15.64
CA GLU A 80 -0.74 -7.77 -14.50
C GLU A 80 -1.47 -7.62 -13.17
N VAL A 81 -2.52 -6.79 -13.09
CA VAL A 81 -3.33 -6.66 -11.87
C VAL A 81 -3.90 -8.02 -11.44
N VAL A 82 -4.38 -8.82 -12.40
CA VAL A 82 -4.94 -10.16 -12.13
C VAL A 82 -3.83 -11.17 -11.83
N THR A 83 -2.74 -11.16 -12.59
CA THR A 83 -1.69 -12.20 -12.49
C THR A 83 -0.64 -11.92 -11.42
N SER A 84 -0.75 -10.82 -10.67
CA SER A 84 0.20 -10.46 -9.61
C SER A 84 -0.36 -10.66 -8.20
N THR A 85 -1.56 -11.23 -8.06
CA THR A 85 -2.21 -11.45 -6.76
C THR A 85 -1.48 -12.46 -5.87
N ASP A 86 -0.62 -13.29 -6.45
CA ASP A 86 0.28 -14.21 -5.76
C ASP A 86 1.57 -13.54 -5.28
N CYS A 87 2.03 -12.50 -6.00
CA CYS A 87 3.26 -11.78 -5.74
C CYS A 87 3.09 -10.60 -4.76
N PHE A 88 1.94 -9.91 -4.83
CA PHE A 88 1.60 -8.76 -3.97
C PHE A 88 0.28 -8.93 -3.19
N PRO A 89 0.02 -10.09 -2.55
CA PRO A 89 -1.26 -10.36 -1.91
C PRO A 89 -1.60 -9.39 -0.77
N ILE A 90 -0.62 -8.93 0.02
CA ILE A 90 -0.82 -7.91 1.07
C ILE A 90 -1.35 -6.62 0.47
N GLU A 91 -0.69 -6.13 -0.58
CA GLU A 91 -1.03 -4.88 -1.25
C GLU A 91 -2.43 -4.94 -1.85
N PHE A 92 -2.79 -6.04 -2.54
CA PHE A 92 -4.13 -6.18 -3.09
C PHE A 92 -5.21 -6.37 -2.02
N HIS A 93 -4.91 -7.03 -0.89
CA HIS A 93 -5.83 -7.13 0.25
C HIS A 93 -6.11 -5.73 0.83
N ASP A 94 -5.07 -4.90 0.93
CA ASP A 94 -5.17 -3.53 1.39
C ASP A 94 -5.97 -2.64 0.43
N MET A 95 -5.78 -2.81 -0.88
CA MET A 95 -6.61 -2.14 -1.89
C MET A 95 -8.06 -2.64 -1.86
N GLN A 96 -8.31 -3.93 -1.60
CA GLN A 96 -9.66 -4.48 -1.49
C GLN A 96 -10.45 -3.86 -0.34
N GLU A 97 -9.77 -3.56 0.77
CA GLU A 97 -10.41 -2.91 1.91
C GLU A 97 -10.48 -1.38 1.79
N ARG A 98 -9.44 -0.76 1.24
CA ARG A 98 -9.30 0.71 1.19
C ARG A 98 -8.88 1.18 -0.18
N ARG A 99 -9.88 1.30 -1.05
CA ARG A 99 -9.75 1.96 -2.35
C ARG A 99 -10.90 2.90 -2.65
N ARG A 100 -10.61 3.86 -3.53
CA ARG A 100 -11.59 4.74 -4.15
C ARG A 100 -11.27 4.84 -5.63
N VAL A 101 -12.21 4.39 -6.46
CA VAL A 101 -12.09 4.54 -7.91
C VAL A 101 -12.24 6.03 -8.25
N LEU A 102 -11.22 6.60 -8.88
CA LEU A 102 -11.20 7.99 -9.33
C LEU A 102 -11.68 8.10 -10.79
N ALA A 103 -11.38 7.10 -11.61
CA ALA A 103 -11.85 6.98 -13.00
C ALA A 103 -11.83 5.52 -13.47
N GLY A 104 -12.70 5.17 -14.42
CA GLY A 104 -12.73 3.85 -15.04
C GLY A 104 -13.39 2.78 -14.17
N LYS A 105 -13.06 1.51 -14.41
CA LYS A 105 -13.66 0.36 -13.71
C LYS A 105 -12.92 0.01 -12.43
N ASP A 106 -13.60 -0.62 -11.48
CA ASP A 106 -12.97 -1.15 -10.28
C ASP A 106 -12.32 -2.52 -10.55
N VAL A 107 -11.05 -2.51 -10.97
CA VAL A 107 -10.31 -3.76 -11.29
C VAL A 107 -9.88 -4.55 -10.05
N VAL A 108 -9.99 -3.98 -8.84
CA VAL A 108 -9.53 -4.61 -7.61
C VAL A 108 -10.66 -5.37 -6.91
N ALA A 109 -11.91 -4.93 -7.08
CA ALA A 109 -13.08 -5.47 -6.37
C ALA A 109 -13.23 -6.99 -6.43
N ALA A 110 -12.95 -7.58 -7.59
CA ALA A 110 -13.19 -8.98 -7.87
C ALA A 110 -11.91 -9.84 -7.85
N LEU A 111 -10.77 -9.29 -7.39
CA LEU A 111 -9.53 -10.05 -7.32
C LEU A 111 -9.65 -11.23 -6.34
N SER A 112 -9.26 -12.42 -6.80
CA SER A 112 -9.15 -13.59 -5.95
C SER A 112 -7.73 -13.69 -5.42
N ILE A 113 -7.55 -13.43 -4.14
CA ILE A 113 -6.25 -13.53 -3.48
C ILE A 113 -6.16 -14.90 -2.81
N ASP A 114 -5.29 -15.76 -3.30
CA ASP A 114 -5.09 -17.08 -2.70
C ASP A 114 -4.46 -16.93 -1.31
N ARG A 115 -5.15 -17.51 -0.34
CA ARG A 115 -4.77 -17.44 1.08
C ARG A 115 -3.38 -18.04 1.35
N SER A 116 -2.92 -19.01 0.54
CA SER A 116 -1.60 -19.62 0.68
C SER A 116 -0.47 -18.63 0.36
N PHE A 117 -0.58 -17.87 -0.73
CA PHE A 117 0.36 -16.81 -1.09
C PHE A 117 0.30 -15.66 -0.10
N TYR A 118 -0.90 -15.25 0.31
CA TYR A 118 -1.07 -14.21 1.33
C TYR A 118 -0.41 -14.59 2.65
N ARG A 119 -0.65 -15.81 3.15
CA ARG A 119 -0.02 -16.32 4.37
C ARG A 119 1.51 -16.37 4.24
N ALA A 120 2.01 -16.83 3.09
CA ALA A 120 3.44 -16.91 2.83
C ALA A 120 4.13 -15.53 2.84
N GLN A 121 3.55 -14.52 2.19
CA GLN A 121 4.09 -13.15 2.18
C GLN A 121 4.09 -12.55 3.59
N VAL A 122 3.00 -12.69 4.35
CA VAL A 122 2.93 -12.18 5.74
C VAL A 122 3.99 -12.81 6.63
N GLU A 123 4.16 -14.14 6.56
CA GLU A 123 5.17 -14.87 7.33
C GLU A 123 6.60 -14.45 6.94
N GLN A 124 6.87 -14.29 5.65
CA GLN A 124 8.18 -13.88 5.13
C GLN A 124 8.52 -12.45 5.55
N GLU A 125 7.59 -11.50 5.41
CA GLU A 125 7.76 -10.10 5.84
C GLU A 125 7.98 -10.00 7.36
N LEU A 126 7.18 -10.69 8.17
CA LEU A 126 7.34 -10.71 9.63
C LEU A 126 8.72 -11.24 10.04
N ARG A 127 9.15 -12.37 9.48
CA ARG A 127 10.47 -12.96 9.78
C ARG A 127 11.61 -12.06 9.31
N ALA A 128 11.52 -11.48 8.12
CA ALA A 128 12.54 -10.58 7.61
C ALA A 128 12.69 -9.34 8.50
N LYS A 129 11.57 -8.74 8.96
CA LYS A 129 11.61 -7.59 9.87
C LYS A 129 12.14 -7.97 11.26
N LEU A 130 11.78 -9.14 11.79
CA LEU A 130 12.33 -9.63 13.06
C LEU A 130 13.85 -9.82 13.00
N LEU A 131 14.37 -10.43 11.92
CA LEU A 131 15.81 -10.61 11.74
C LEU A 131 16.54 -9.26 11.66
N ARG A 132 15.99 -8.31 10.88
CA ARG A 132 16.55 -6.96 10.78
C ARG A 132 16.52 -6.20 12.10
N LEU A 133 15.45 -6.34 12.87
CA LEU A 133 15.33 -5.75 14.20
C LEU A 133 16.42 -6.29 15.13
N ARG A 134 16.62 -7.60 15.18
CA ARG A 134 17.66 -8.26 15.98
C ARG A 134 19.07 -7.78 15.60
N GLN A 135 19.36 -7.70 14.29
CA GLN A 135 20.65 -7.21 13.80
C GLN A 135 20.94 -5.77 14.25
N LYS A 136 19.95 -4.87 14.15
CA LYS A 136 20.10 -3.48 14.58
C LYS A 136 20.18 -3.37 16.11
N ALA A 137 19.32 -4.07 16.83
CA ALA A 137 19.24 -3.98 18.28
C ALA A 137 20.51 -4.49 18.97
N ALA A 138 21.16 -5.54 18.43
CA ALA A 138 22.36 -6.14 19.03
C ALA A 138 23.51 -5.14 19.27
N GLY A 139 23.61 -4.07 18.47
CA GLY A 139 24.60 -3.01 18.65
C GLY A 139 24.13 -1.80 19.47
N LEU A 140 22.86 -1.75 19.87
CA LEU A 140 22.20 -0.55 20.40
C LEU A 140 21.61 -0.72 21.80
N LEU A 141 21.66 -1.93 22.40
CA LEU A 141 20.98 -2.20 23.68
C LEU A 141 21.44 -1.31 24.84
N ASN A 142 22.69 -0.85 24.84
CA ASN A 142 23.23 0.03 25.87
C ASN A 142 23.04 1.53 25.58
N ASP A 143 22.45 1.87 24.42
CA ASP A 143 22.12 3.24 24.03
C ASP A 143 20.60 3.41 23.97
N GLY A 144 20.02 3.90 25.08
CA GLY A 144 18.57 4.07 25.20
C GLY A 144 17.97 5.02 24.16
N ASN A 145 18.72 6.04 23.70
CA ASN A 145 18.22 6.96 22.69
C ASN A 145 18.17 6.30 21.31
N ALA A 146 19.22 5.53 20.97
CA ALA A 146 19.24 4.80 19.72
C ALA A 146 18.21 3.65 19.69
N LEU A 147 18.02 2.96 20.81
CA LEU A 147 16.99 1.93 20.96
C LEU A 147 15.58 2.51 20.81
N LEU A 148 15.28 3.65 21.46
CA LEU A 148 13.98 4.31 21.34
C LEU A 148 13.68 4.71 19.89
N ARG A 149 14.67 5.26 19.18
CA ARG A 149 14.54 5.59 17.75
C ARG A 149 14.27 4.35 16.91
N LEU A 150 15.01 3.25 17.14
CA LEU A 150 14.78 1.98 16.45
C LEU A 150 13.36 1.46 16.66
N MET A 151 12.83 1.54 17.89
CA MET A 151 11.46 1.15 18.19
C MET A 151 10.43 2.03 17.48
N ALA A 152 10.59 3.36 17.57
CA ALA A 152 9.71 4.33 16.92
C ALA A 152 9.68 4.17 15.39
N ASP A 153 10.84 3.92 14.77
CA ASP A 153 10.95 3.71 13.33
C ASP A 153 10.31 2.38 12.88
N SER A 154 10.31 1.37 13.75
CA SER A 154 9.85 0.02 13.42
C SER A 154 8.35 -0.19 13.66
N VAL A 155 7.77 0.49 14.66
CA VAL A 155 6.40 0.20 15.16
C VAL A 155 5.35 0.27 14.06
N SER A 156 5.45 1.25 13.15
CA SER A 156 4.47 1.42 12.07
C SER A 156 4.42 0.20 11.15
N SER A 157 5.58 -0.34 10.76
CA SER A 157 5.65 -1.49 9.87
C SER A 157 5.19 -2.78 10.55
N PHE A 158 5.50 -2.96 11.83
CA PHE A 158 5.02 -4.12 12.59
C PHE A 158 3.51 -4.08 12.80
N LEU A 159 2.91 -2.91 13.05
CA LEU A 159 1.46 -2.79 13.16
C LEU A 159 0.74 -3.13 11.85
N VAL A 160 1.28 -2.74 10.69
CA VAL A 160 0.71 -3.16 9.40
C VAL A 160 0.70 -4.69 9.29
N LEU A 161 1.85 -5.35 9.50
CA LEU A 161 1.94 -6.81 9.40
C LEU A 161 1.13 -7.55 10.46
N ALA A 162 1.08 -7.03 11.69
CA ALA A 162 0.26 -7.57 12.76
C ALA A 162 -1.21 -7.62 12.38
N ARG A 163 -1.72 -6.56 11.72
CA ARG A 163 -3.08 -6.55 11.19
C ARG A 163 -3.31 -7.70 10.21
N HIS A 164 -2.40 -7.90 9.25
CA HIS A 164 -2.52 -9.01 8.30
C HIS A 164 -2.45 -10.39 8.97
N ALA A 165 -1.59 -10.55 9.98
CA ALA A 165 -1.53 -11.78 10.76
C ALA A 165 -2.84 -12.05 11.53
N MET A 166 -3.47 -11.00 12.07
CA MET A 166 -4.77 -11.11 12.74
C MET A 166 -5.90 -11.44 11.75
N LEU A 167 -5.93 -10.82 10.57
CA LEU A 167 -6.86 -11.17 9.49
C LEU A 167 -6.71 -12.63 9.05
N LEU A 168 -5.47 -13.10 8.89
CA LEU A 168 -5.18 -14.51 8.62
C LEU A 168 -5.64 -15.42 9.77
N SER A 169 -5.67 -14.94 11.01
CA SER A 169 -6.17 -15.70 12.16
C SER A 169 -7.71 -15.69 12.28
N GLY A 170 -8.40 -14.99 11.37
CA GLY A 170 -9.87 -14.85 11.37
C GLY A 170 -10.38 -13.74 12.28
N ALA A 171 -9.50 -12.94 12.88
CA ALA A 171 -9.90 -11.76 13.64
C ALA A 171 -10.27 -10.63 12.68
N ASN A 172 -11.32 -9.88 13.02
CA ASN A 172 -11.66 -8.65 12.33
C ASN A 172 -11.02 -7.48 13.07
N VAL A 173 -10.10 -6.77 12.41
CA VAL A 173 -9.35 -5.68 13.03
C VAL A 173 -9.46 -4.45 12.15
N GLU A 174 -9.85 -3.34 12.76
CA GLU A 174 -9.88 -2.05 12.07
C GLU A 174 -8.48 -1.66 11.57
N TRP A 175 -8.46 -0.93 10.47
CA TRP A 175 -7.22 -0.44 9.87
C TRP A 175 -6.36 0.44 10.79
N LYS A 176 -6.97 1.10 11.77
CA LYS A 176 -6.32 2.06 12.64
C LYS A 176 -5.16 1.42 13.39
N LYS A 177 -3.95 1.96 13.21
CA LYS A 177 -2.73 1.52 13.93
C LYS A 177 -2.95 1.40 15.44
N ARG A 178 -3.70 2.34 16.03
CA ARG A 178 -4.03 2.30 17.46
C ARG A 178 -5.00 1.17 17.83
N SER A 179 -5.95 0.84 16.95
CA SER A 179 -6.85 -0.31 17.14
C SER A 179 -6.09 -1.63 17.00
N VAL A 180 -5.17 -1.73 16.03
CA VAL A 180 -4.26 -2.88 15.88
C VAL A 180 -3.40 -3.07 17.12
N ALA A 181 -2.79 -2.01 17.64
CA ALA A 181 -1.95 -2.09 18.86
C ALA A 181 -2.74 -2.63 20.06
N ARG A 182 -3.98 -2.15 20.27
CA ARG A 182 -4.87 -2.66 21.33
C ARG A 182 -5.27 -4.12 21.10
N ALA A 183 -5.47 -4.54 19.86
CA ALA A 183 -5.78 -5.92 19.53
C ALA A 183 -4.58 -6.85 19.74
N LEU A 184 -3.34 -6.34 19.64
CA LEU A 184 -2.14 -7.10 19.97
C LEU A 184 -2.02 -7.37 21.48
N GLU A 185 -2.37 -6.39 22.31
CA GLU A 185 -2.37 -6.56 23.78
C GLU A 185 -3.28 -7.73 24.21
N SER A 186 -4.44 -7.91 23.54
CA SER A 186 -5.39 -8.98 23.89
C SER A 186 -4.93 -10.39 23.50
N ILE A 187 -3.93 -10.52 22.62
CA ILE A 187 -3.33 -11.81 22.23
C ILE A 187 -2.00 -12.09 22.93
N GLY A 188 -1.62 -11.28 23.93
CA GLY A 188 -0.43 -11.49 24.75
C GLY A 188 0.88 -11.28 23.99
N ALA A 189 0.87 -10.50 22.91
CA ALA A 189 2.09 -10.00 22.30
C ALA A 189 2.59 -8.81 23.14
N ASP A 190 3.61 -9.05 23.98
CA ASP A 190 4.33 -7.99 24.71
C ASP A 190 5.40 -7.29 23.85
#